data_AF-A0A848LSG6-F1
#
_entry.id   AF-A0A848LSG6-F1
#
_cell.length_a   1.000
_cell.length_b   1.000
_cell.length_c   1.000
_cell.angle_alpha   90.00
_cell.angle_beta   90.00
_cell.angle_gamma   90.00
#
_symmetry.space_group_name_H-M   'P 1'
#
loop_
_entity.id
_entity.type
_entity.pdbx_description
1 polymer ?
#
loop_
_entity_poly.entity_id
_entity_poly.type
_entity_poly.pdbx_seq_one_letter_code
_entity_poly.pdbx_strand_id
1 'polypeptide(L)'
;AGMLGVEGLSPMVPGDLSAIDGLREDDAARLAEERIDSVHALAFTPTARIFFNTVYGLHRICDWQDQALLIARVGRTNALMLREQYFIRGAIAARNEALKLLAAAGEAQPEAPAAPKPGTTSVVQDDMLKRALHPLAEDRDIERLEVFWRSIPVLAETSTGKGAA
;
A
#
# COMPACT_ATOMS: atom_id res chain seq x y z
N ALA A 1 41.15 27.09 -3.64
CA ALA A 1 40.26 27.51 -2.54
C ALA A 1 38.87 26.97 -2.87
N GLY A 2 38.41 25.96 -2.14
CA GLY A 2 37.17 25.24 -2.44
C GLY A 2 35.94 26.01 -1.98
N MET A 3 35.02 26.28 -2.91
CA MET A 3 33.62 26.58 -2.61
C MET A 3 32.84 25.27 -2.79
N LEU A 4 32.69 24.52 -1.71
CA LEU A 4 31.70 23.45 -1.62
C LEU A 4 30.49 24.05 -0.91
N GLY A 5 29.43 24.30 -1.69
CA GLY A 5 28.10 24.54 -1.16
C GLY A 5 27.66 23.30 -0.41
N VAL A 6 27.72 23.36 0.91
CA VAL A 6 27.03 22.41 1.77
C VAL A 6 25.55 22.78 1.66
N GLU A 7 24.86 22.12 0.73
CA GLU A 7 23.41 22.11 0.70
C GLU A 7 22.94 21.69 2.09
N GLY A 8 22.19 22.57 2.75
CA GLY A 8 21.71 22.37 4.09
C GLY A 8 20.98 21.04 4.17
N LEU A 9 21.42 20.18 5.10
CA LEU A 9 20.64 19.05 5.56
C LEU A 9 19.24 19.58 5.88
N SER A 10 18.25 19.21 5.05
CA SER A 10 16.86 19.48 5.36
C SER A 10 16.60 18.99 6.78
N PRO A 11 15.94 19.79 7.65
CA PRO A 11 15.58 19.31 8.96
C PRO A 11 14.78 18.02 8.77
N MET A 12 15.26 16.92 9.37
CA MET A 12 14.50 15.68 9.50
C MET A 12 13.21 16.05 10.21
N VAL A 13 12.15 16.25 9.45
CA VAL A 13 10.81 16.46 9.99
C VAL A 13 10.44 15.15 10.69
N PRO A 14 10.24 15.16 12.01
CA PRO A 14 9.70 13.99 12.66
C PRO A 14 8.27 13.78 12.14
N GLY A 15 8.05 12.63 11.49
CA GLY A 15 6.71 12.06 11.34
C GLY A 15 6.10 11.98 9.93
N ASP A 16 6.86 11.65 8.89
CA ASP A 16 6.26 11.20 7.61
C ASP A 16 5.37 9.96 7.82
N LEU A 17 5.69 9.15 8.83
CA LEU A 17 4.93 7.97 9.23
C LEU A 17 3.51 8.23 9.78
N SER A 18 3.15 9.49 10.07
CA SER A 18 1.79 9.87 10.49
C SER A 18 0.71 9.60 9.42
N ALA A 19 1.12 9.37 8.17
CA ALA A 19 0.23 8.99 7.09
C ALA A 19 -0.21 7.51 7.12
N ILE A 20 0.41 6.69 7.98
CA ILE A 20 0.11 5.26 8.10
C ILE A 20 -0.93 5.02 9.19
N ASP A 21 -2.06 4.45 8.81
CA ASP A 21 -3.10 4.11 9.77
C ASP A 21 -2.72 2.91 10.62
N GLY A 22 -3.06 3.00 11.92
CA GLY A 22 -2.79 1.95 12.90
C GLY A 22 -1.34 1.94 13.44
N LEU A 23 -0.51 2.87 12.97
CA LEU A 23 0.84 3.11 13.48
C LEU A 23 0.80 4.23 14.52
N ARG A 24 1.05 3.88 15.78
CA ARG A 24 1.05 4.86 16.88
C ARG A 24 2.36 5.63 16.93
N GLU A 25 2.38 6.75 17.63
CA GLU A 25 3.59 7.56 17.81
C GLU A 25 4.70 6.76 18.52
N ASP A 26 4.35 5.96 19.54
CA ASP A 26 5.29 5.04 20.18
C ASP A 26 5.84 4.01 19.19
N ASP A 27 4.97 3.52 18.28
CA ASP A 27 5.38 2.54 17.27
C ASP A 27 6.39 3.17 16.29
N ALA A 28 6.12 4.41 15.88
CA ALA A 28 6.98 5.21 15.01
C ALA A 28 8.33 5.52 15.69
N ALA A 29 8.33 5.84 16.98
CA ALA A 29 9.55 6.09 17.74
C ALA A 29 10.44 4.83 17.82
N ARG A 30 9.85 3.65 18.03
CA ARG A 30 10.59 2.37 17.99
C ARG A 30 11.14 2.08 16.59
N LEU A 31 10.36 2.32 15.53
CA LEU A 31 10.81 2.12 14.15
C LEU A 31 11.97 3.08 13.79
N ALA A 32 11.94 4.31 14.30
CA ALA A 32 13.02 5.28 14.10
C ALA A 32 14.37 4.81 14.71
N GLU A 33 14.36 4.05 15.81
CA GLU A 33 15.57 3.44 16.37
C GLU A 33 16.23 2.46 15.38
N GLU A 34 15.43 1.77 14.58
CA GLU A 34 15.87 0.87 13.51
C GLU A 34 16.17 1.59 12.18
N ARG A 35 16.20 2.93 12.19
CA ARG A 35 16.35 3.81 11.01
C ARG A 35 15.18 3.76 10.03
N ILE A 36 13.98 3.49 10.54
CA ILE A 36 12.72 3.50 9.77
C ILE A 36 11.89 4.69 10.27
N ASP A 37 12.21 5.88 9.77
CA ASP A 37 11.63 7.16 10.20
C ASP A 37 10.78 7.85 9.12
N SER A 38 10.66 7.24 7.94
CA SER A 38 9.89 7.75 6.81
C SER A 38 9.02 6.69 6.15
N VAL A 39 7.98 7.10 5.42
CA VAL A 39 7.11 6.20 4.66
C VAL A 39 7.93 5.44 3.63
N HIS A 40 8.87 6.11 2.98
CA HIS A 40 9.78 5.46 2.03
C HIS A 40 10.65 4.40 2.70
N ALA A 41 11.26 4.70 3.85
CA ALA A 41 12.06 3.72 4.59
C ALA A 41 11.21 2.51 4.99
N LEU A 42 9.99 2.72 5.48
CA LEU A 42 9.06 1.65 5.86
C LEU A 42 8.65 0.78 4.67
N ALA A 43 8.36 1.38 3.52
CA ALA A 43 7.94 0.68 2.30
C ALA A 43 9.01 -0.28 1.77
N PHE A 44 10.29 0.12 1.80
CA PHE A 44 11.37 -0.62 1.14
C PHE A 44 12.32 -1.36 2.09
N THR A 45 12.17 -1.18 3.40
CA THR A 45 12.92 -2.00 4.36
C THR A 45 12.45 -3.46 4.25
N PRO A 46 13.36 -4.45 4.15
CA PRO A 46 12.95 -5.85 4.06
C PRO A 46 12.07 -6.25 5.25
N THR A 47 10.89 -6.83 4.98
CA THR A 47 9.92 -7.26 6.00
C THR A 47 10.57 -8.12 7.09
N ALA A 48 11.44 -9.06 6.70
CA ALA A 48 12.19 -9.91 7.64
C ALA A 48 13.08 -9.10 8.60
N ARG A 49 13.71 -8.02 8.13
CA ARG A 49 14.55 -7.16 9.00
C ARG A 49 13.70 -6.50 10.08
N ILE A 50 12.54 -5.94 9.71
CA ILE A 50 11.62 -5.33 10.67
C ILE A 50 11.15 -6.40 11.67
N PHE A 51 10.77 -7.58 11.17
CA PHE A 51 10.27 -8.65 12.01
C PHE A 51 11.29 -9.16 13.04
N PHE A 52 12.57 -9.32 12.66
CA PHE A 52 13.60 -9.82 13.57
C PHE A 52 14.16 -8.75 14.52
N ASN A 53 14.08 -7.46 14.16
CA ASN A 53 14.63 -6.38 14.97
C ASN A 53 13.59 -5.66 15.83
N THR A 54 12.30 -5.98 15.67
CA THR A 54 11.21 -5.32 16.42
C THR A 54 10.32 -6.33 17.12
N VAL A 55 9.46 -5.84 18.01
CA VAL A 55 8.47 -6.67 18.73
C VAL A 55 7.18 -6.88 17.94
N TYR A 56 7.09 -6.37 16.70
CA TYR A 56 5.85 -6.38 15.94
C TYR A 56 5.61 -7.72 15.25
N GLY A 57 4.36 -8.19 15.31
CA GLY A 57 3.93 -9.35 14.55
C GLY A 57 3.91 -9.08 13.04
N LEU A 58 4.14 -10.14 12.25
CA LEU A 58 4.23 -10.06 10.78
C LEU A 58 3.00 -9.40 10.13
N HIS A 59 1.79 -9.70 10.62
CA HIS A 59 0.56 -9.06 10.16
C HIS A 59 0.59 -7.54 10.27
N ARG A 60 1.06 -7.02 11.41
CA ARG A 60 1.10 -5.58 11.65
C ARG A 60 2.15 -4.90 10.76
N ILE A 61 3.32 -5.52 10.64
CA ILE A 61 4.38 -5.05 9.76
C ILE A 61 3.86 -4.98 8.32
N CYS A 62 3.26 -6.07 7.82
CA CYS A 62 2.80 -6.09 6.44
C CYS A 62 1.66 -5.08 6.19
N ASP A 63 0.74 -4.85 7.13
CA ASP A 63 -0.32 -3.83 6.99
C ASP A 63 0.26 -2.41 6.89
N TRP A 64 1.30 -2.12 7.66
CA TRP A 64 2.01 -0.84 7.58
C TRP A 64 2.80 -0.69 6.29
N GLN A 65 3.51 -1.75 5.87
CA GLN A 65 4.28 -1.74 4.63
C GLN A 65 3.37 -1.66 3.40
N ASP A 66 2.19 -2.28 3.44
CA ASP A 66 1.22 -2.24 2.34
C ASP A 66 0.69 -0.82 2.11
N GLN A 67 0.38 -0.11 3.20
CA GLN A 67 0.02 1.32 3.14
C GLN A 67 1.19 2.19 2.69
N ALA A 68 2.39 1.92 3.20
CA ALA A 68 3.58 2.69 2.87
C ALA A 68 3.96 2.53 1.39
N LEU A 69 3.87 1.33 0.83
CA LEU A 69 4.08 1.08 -0.59
C LEU A 69 3.07 1.83 -1.46
N LEU A 70 1.80 1.86 -1.06
CA LEU A 70 0.77 2.61 -1.79
C LEU A 70 1.15 4.09 -1.86
N ILE A 71 1.44 4.68 -0.70
CA ILE A 71 1.83 6.10 -0.60
C ILE A 71 3.12 6.37 -1.38
N ALA A 72 4.12 5.47 -1.30
CA ALA A 72 5.40 5.64 -2.00
C ALA A 72 5.25 5.61 -3.54
N ARG A 73 4.27 4.88 -4.07
CA ARG A 73 4.08 4.75 -5.53
C ARG A 73 3.15 5.80 -6.12
N VAL A 74 2.01 6.06 -5.48
CA VAL A 74 1.02 6.99 -6.01
C VAL A 74 1.08 8.38 -5.37
N GLY A 75 1.83 8.53 -4.28
CA GLY A 75 1.87 9.75 -3.47
C GLY A 75 0.73 9.82 -2.46
N ARG A 76 0.94 10.61 -1.39
CA ARG A 76 -0.02 10.73 -0.26
C ARG A 76 -1.42 11.14 -0.71
N THR A 77 -1.54 12.13 -1.59
CA THR A 77 -2.85 12.64 -2.05
C THR A 77 -3.64 11.58 -2.81
N ASN A 78 -3.00 10.85 -3.72
CA ASN A 78 -3.67 9.79 -4.48
C ASN A 78 -3.99 8.58 -3.59
N ALA A 79 -3.14 8.26 -2.62
CA ALA A 79 -3.42 7.21 -1.65
C ALA A 79 -4.66 7.55 -0.80
N LEU A 80 -4.80 8.80 -0.35
CA LEU A 80 -6.01 9.28 0.34
C LEU A 80 -7.25 9.20 -0.56
N MET A 81 -7.14 9.64 -1.83
CA MET A 81 -8.24 9.52 -2.79
C MET A 81 -8.65 8.05 -3.02
N LEU A 82 -7.69 7.15 -3.22
CA LEU A 82 -7.94 5.70 -3.38
C LEU A 82 -8.65 5.12 -2.16
N ARG A 83 -8.27 5.58 -0.96
CA ARG A 83 -8.88 5.14 0.28
C ARG A 83 -10.32 5.65 0.45
N GLU A 84 -10.56 6.94 0.19
CA GLU A 84 -11.86 7.56 0.43
C GLU A 84 -12.89 7.24 -0.66
N GLN A 85 -12.46 7.20 -1.93
CA GLN A 85 -13.38 7.03 -3.06
C GLN A 85 -13.51 5.56 -3.50
N TYR A 86 -12.45 4.76 -3.34
CA TYR A 86 -12.39 3.39 -3.85
C TYR A 86 -12.21 2.34 -2.73
N PHE A 87 -12.16 2.75 -1.46
CA PHE A 87 -11.93 1.88 -0.31
C PHE A 87 -10.63 1.05 -0.39
N ILE A 88 -9.64 1.52 -1.15
CA ILE A 88 -8.34 0.88 -1.31
C ILE A 88 -7.37 1.47 -0.27
N ARG A 89 -7.08 0.70 0.78
CA ARG A 89 -6.18 1.13 1.87
C ARG A 89 -4.70 0.87 1.58
N GLY A 90 -4.38 -0.15 0.80
CA GLY A 90 -3.01 -0.62 0.61
C GLY A 90 -2.70 -1.05 -0.83
N ALA A 91 -1.42 -1.23 -1.09
CA ALA A 91 -0.86 -1.49 -2.41
C ALA A 91 -1.27 -2.85 -2.98
N ILE A 92 -1.43 -3.88 -2.14
CA ILE A 92 -1.91 -5.22 -2.54
C ILE A 92 -3.33 -5.13 -3.10
N ALA A 93 -4.23 -4.43 -2.40
CA ALA A 93 -5.59 -4.21 -2.88
C ALA A 93 -5.60 -3.40 -4.20
N ALA A 94 -4.79 -2.34 -4.25
CA ALA A 94 -4.64 -1.51 -5.45
C ALA A 94 -4.16 -2.33 -6.66
N ARG A 95 -3.17 -3.21 -6.46
CA ARG A 95 -2.64 -4.13 -7.47
C ARG A 95 -3.70 -5.14 -7.92
N ASN A 96 -4.46 -5.72 -7.00
CA ASN A 96 -5.52 -6.67 -7.34
C ASN A 96 -6.61 -6.01 -8.20
N GLU A 97 -6.97 -4.76 -7.92
CA GLU A 97 -7.88 -4.01 -8.79
C GLU A 97 -7.25 -3.67 -10.15
N ALA A 98 -5.96 -3.30 -10.17
CA ALA A 98 -5.23 -3.08 -11.43
C ALA A 98 -5.26 -4.31 -12.35
N LEU A 99 -5.02 -5.50 -11.78
CA LEU A 99 -5.02 -6.76 -12.52
C LEU A 99 -6.42 -7.11 -13.06
N LYS A 100 -7.49 -6.86 -12.29
CA LYS A 100 -8.87 -7.05 -12.76
C LYS A 100 -9.20 -6.13 -13.93
N LEU A 101 -8.79 -4.87 -13.87
CA LEU A 101 -9.01 -3.89 -14.94
C LEU A 101 -8.25 -4.27 -16.22
N LEU A 102 -7.03 -4.78 -16.09
CA LEU A 102 -6.24 -5.28 -17.22
C LEU A 102 -6.87 -6.53 -17.86
N ALA A 103 -7.36 -7.47 -17.04
CA ALA A 103 -8.05 -8.66 -17.52
C ALA A 103 -9.33 -8.29 -18.31
N ALA A 104 -10.14 -7.36 -17.76
CA ALA A 104 -11.35 -6.88 -18.43
C ALA A 104 -11.05 -6.13 -19.74
N ALA A 105 -9.92 -5.41 -19.82
CA ALA A 105 -9.48 -4.76 -21.05
C ALA A 105 -8.99 -5.76 -22.12
N GLY A 106 -8.38 -6.87 -21.71
CA GLY A 106 -7.95 -7.95 -22.60
C GLY A 106 -9.10 -8.77 -23.19
N GLU A 107 -10.22 -8.88 -22.47
CA GLU A 107 -11.45 -9.53 -22.95
C GLU A 107 -12.26 -8.64 -23.91
N ALA A 108 -11.98 -7.32 -23.96
CA ALA A 108 -12.65 -6.37 -24.84
C ALA A 108 -11.98 -6.31 -26.25
N GLN A 109 -12.19 -7.33 -27.07
CA GLN A 109 -11.95 -7.30 -28.54
C GLN A 109 -13.09 -8.04 -29.28
N PRO A 110 -13.43 -7.67 -30.53
CA PRO A 110 -14.56 -6.80 -30.86
C PRO A 110 -15.80 -7.58 -31.36
N GLU A 111 -16.94 -7.39 -30.70
CA GLU A 111 -18.24 -7.71 -31.29
C GLU A 111 -19.07 -6.42 -31.41
N ALA A 112 -19.17 -5.92 -32.64
CA ALA A 112 -20.16 -4.99 -33.21
C ALA A 112 -20.49 -3.63 -32.50
N PRO A 113 -20.72 -2.54 -33.26
CA PRO A 113 -20.90 -1.20 -32.72
C PRO A 113 -22.29 -1.05 -32.06
N ALA A 114 -22.36 -1.22 -30.75
CA ALA A 114 -23.55 -0.87 -29.97
C ALA A 114 -23.49 0.60 -29.52
N ALA A 115 -24.60 1.29 -29.76
CA ALA A 115 -24.80 2.74 -29.63
C ALA A 115 -24.33 3.37 -28.30
N PRO A 116 -23.88 4.65 -28.33
CA PRO A 116 -23.44 5.36 -27.14
C PRO A 116 -24.63 5.65 -26.21
N LYS A 117 -24.62 5.05 -25.01
CA LYS A 117 -25.52 5.45 -23.92
C LYS A 117 -24.91 6.64 -23.16
N PRO A 118 -25.70 7.69 -22.85
CA PRO A 118 -25.20 8.89 -22.18
C PRO A 118 -25.06 8.63 -20.68
N GLY A 119 -23.83 8.75 -20.19
CA GLY A 119 -23.44 8.58 -18.78
C GLY A 119 -22.00 9.04 -18.56
N THR A 120 -21.67 10.24 -19.03
CA THR A 120 -20.30 10.74 -19.27
C THR A 120 -19.50 11.08 -18.00
N THR A 121 -19.92 10.65 -16.81
CA THR A 121 -19.21 10.95 -15.56
C THR A 121 -18.40 9.77 -15.04
N SER A 122 -18.85 8.51 -15.21
CA SER A 122 -18.10 7.35 -14.69
C SER A 122 -16.89 6.99 -15.55
N VAL A 123 -16.96 7.24 -16.87
CA VAL A 123 -15.90 6.88 -17.83
C VAL A 123 -14.60 7.64 -17.54
N VAL A 124 -14.69 8.89 -17.09
CA VAL A 124 -13.50 9.73 -16.81
C VAL A 124 -12.81 9.32 -15.50
N GLN A 125 -13.57 8.92 -14.48
CA GLN A 125 -13.02 8.43 -13.21
C GLN A 125 -12.30 7.09 -13.39
N ASP A 126 -12.87 6.18 -14.18
CA ASP A 126 -12.25 4.89 -14.49
C ASP A 126 -10.92 5.03 -15.24
N ASP A 127 -10.81 5.97 -16.19
CA ASP A 127 -9.57 6.19 -16.93
C ASP A 127 -8.46 6.77 -16.05
N MET A 128 -8.80 7.65 -15.10
CA MET A 128 -7.84 8.19 -14.14
C MET A 128 -7.37 7.11 -13.16
N LEU A 129 -8.29 6.27 -12.67
CA LEU A 129 -7.98 5.14 -11.81
C LEU A 129 -7.07 4.13 -12.52
N LYS A 130 -7.41 3.76 -13.76
CA LYS A 130 -6.59 2.85 -14.58
C LYS A 130 -5.16 3.38 -14.74
N ARG A 131 -4.99 4.67 -15.04
CA ARG A 131 -3.66 5.29 -15.16
C ARG A 131 -2.88 5.27 -13.85
N ALA A 132 -3.54 5.50 -12.72
CA ALA A 132 -2.89 5.49 -11.41
C ALA A 132 -2.51 4.07 -10.95
N LEU A 133 -3.32 3.06 -11.32
CA LEU A 133 -3.14 1.67 -10.89
C LEU A 133 -2.25 0.85 -11.83
N HIS A 134 -2.15 1.22 -13.11
CA HIS A 134 -1.37 0.47 -14.10
C HIS A 134 0.09 0.20 -13.66
N PRO A 135 0.83 1.16 -13.07
CA PRO A 135 2.20 0.91 -12.61
C PRO A 135 2.29 -0.10 -11.45
N LEU A 136 1.20 -0.30 -10.70
CA LEU A 136 1.18 -1.19 -9.53
C LEU A 136 1.00 -2.67 -9.92
N ALA A 137 0.48 -2.95 -11.12
CA ALA A 137 0.22 -4.32 -11.57
C ALA A 137 1.50 -5.18 -11.60
N GLU A 138 2.60 -4.60 -12.05
CA GLU A 138 3.90 -5.26 -12.25
C GLU A 138 4.91 -4.99 -11.12
N ASP A 139 4.46 -4.38 -10.02
CA ASP A 139 5.35 -4.00 -8.93
C ASP A 139 5.82 -5.21 -8.11
N ARG A 140 7.13 -5.47 -8.18
CA ARG A 140 7.78 -6.60 -7.50
C ARG A 140 7.79 -6.45 -5.98
N ASP A 141 7.78 -5.24 -5.45
CA ASP A 141 7.80 -5.04 -4.00
C ASP A 141 6.42 -5.36 -3.40
N ILE A 142 5.34 -5.03 -4.10
CA ILE A 142 3.97 -5.42 -3.74
C ILE A 142 3.82 -6.95 -3.83
N GLU A 143 4.29 -7.56 -4.92
CA GLU A 143 4.25 -9.02 -5.10
C GLU A 143 4.97 -9.76 -3.97
N ARG A 144 6.17 -9.28 -3.58
CA ARG A 144 6.94 -9.85 -2.45
C ARG A 144 6.19 -9.70 -1.13
N LEU A 145 5.62 -8.53 -0.86
CA LEU A 145 4.86 -8.30 0.37
C LEU A 145 3.63 -9.21 0.44
N GLU A 146 2.96 -9.44 -0.67
CA GLU A 146 1.81 -10.34 -0.75
C GLU A 146 2.15 -11.79 -0.38
N VAL A 147 3.37 -12.26 -0.70
CA VAL A 147 3.84 -13.59 -0.27
C VAL A 147 3.92 -13.67 1.26
N PHE A 148 4.42 -12.64 1.93
CA PHE A 148 4.42 -12.57 3.40
C PHE A 148 3.01 -12.46 3.96
N TRP A 149 2.12 -11.69 3.32
CA TRP A 149 0.73 -11.57 3.75
C TRP A 149 0.02 -12.93 3.74
N ARG A 150 0.22 -13.73 2.69
CA ARG A 150 -0.38 -15.06 2.54
C ARG A 150 0.20 -16.12 3.48
N SER A 151 1.40 -15.91 4.02
CA SER A 151 2.04 -16.86 4.94
C SER A 151 1.61 -16.66 6.40
N ILE A 152 0.90 -15.58 6.72
CA ILE A 152 0.33 -15.37 8.04
C ILE A 152 -0.78 -16.40 8.26
N PRO A 153 -0.64 -17.32 9.23
CA PRO A 153 -1.70 -18.27 9.51
C PRO A 153 -2.93 -17.49 9.96
N VAL A 154 -4.05 -17.67 9.25
CA VAL A 154 -5.36 -17.26 9.75
C VAL A 154 -5.61 -18.14 10.96
N LEU A 155 -5.35 -17.62 12.16
CA LEU A 155 -5.83 -18.24 13.39
C LEU A 155 -7.35 -18.19 13.31
N ALA A 156 -7.94 -19.21 12.68
CA ALA A 156 -9.35 -19.49 12.79
C ALA A 156 -9.62 -19.58 14.29
N GLU A 157 -10.39 -18.61 14.80
CA GLU A 157 -10.81 -18.61 16.18
C GLU A 157 -11.47 -19.97 16.44
N THR A 158 -10.80 -20.81 17.22
CA THR A 158 -11.42 -22.01 17.77
C THR A 158 -12.44 -21.50 18.79
N SER A 159 -13.65 -21.24 18.30
CA SER A 159 -14.84 -21.10 19.14
C SER A 159 -15.09 -22.46 19.80
N THR A 160 -14.29 -22.78 20.80
CA THR A 160 -14.53 -23.90 21.71
C THR A 160 -15.51 -23.40 22.78
N GLY A 161 -16.65 -22.90 22.30
CA GLY A 161 -17.85 -22.70 23.09
C GLY A 161 -18.68 -23.97 22.99
N LYS A 162 -18.32 -25.00 23.75
CA LYS A 162 -19.27 -26.06 24.10
C LYS A 162 -19.48 -25.99 25.60
N GLY A 163 -20.53 -25.26 25.96
CA GLY A 163 -21.05 -25.19 27.31
C GLY A 163 -21.52 -26.55 27.83
N ALA A 164 -21.54 -26.61 29.16
CA ALA A 164 -22.56 -27.21 30.01
C ALA A 164 -23.22 -28.51 29.52
N ALA A 165 -22.85 -29.61 30.17
CA ALA A 165 -23.79 -30.50 30.84
C ALA A 165 -23.09 -31.10 32.07
#